data_AF-U6KAR0-F1
#
_entry.id   AF-U6KAR0-F1
#
_cell.length_a   1.000
_cell.length_b   1.000
_cell.length_c   1.000
_cell.angle_alpha   90.00
_cell.angle_beta   90.00
_cell.angle_gamma   90.00
#
_symmetry.space_group_name_H-M   'P 1'
#
loop_
_entity.id
_entity.type
_entity.pdbx_description
1 polymer ?
#
loop_
_entity_poly.entity_id
_entity_poly.type
_entity_poly.pdbx_seq_one_letter_code
_entity_poly.pdbx_strand_id
1 'polypeptide(L)'
;MLCVRPADANEVAAAYMLWLRHSTGPTVMCLCRGNIPPIVGSSVEKALKGGYIVSDFSKSGGPQVIIAGCGSELQFCVEAKQLLTNCDVRVVSMMCWDTFEQQSEAYKEEVLMQKERKQGKVLCVYVEAAGTRS
;
A
#
# COMPACT_ATOMS: atom_id res chain seq x y z
N MET A 1 16.32 -10.07 0.90
CA MET A 1 16.11 -9.53 -0.46
C MET A 1 14.93 -8.59 -0.34
N LEU A 2 15.01 -7.36 -0.86
CA LEU A 2 13.88 -6.44 -0.86
C LEU A 2 13.15 -6.51 -2.20
N CYS A 3 11.84 -6.72 -2.19
CA CYS A 3 11.01 -6.56 -3.38
C CYS A 3 10.19 -5.27 -3.26
N VAL A 4 10.50 -4.26 -4.08
CA VAL A 4 9.81 -2.96 -4.08
C VAL A 4 9.04 -2.76 -5.39
N ARG A 5 7.77 -2.37 -5.28
CA ARG A 5 6.90 -2.07 -6.43
C ARG A 5 6.24 -0.70 -6.24
N PRO A 6 6.95 0.40 -6.55
CA PRO A 6 6.47 1.76 -6.32
C PRO A 6 5.34 2.13 -7.28
N ALA A 7 4.36 2.86 -6.77
CA ALA A 7 3.17 3.29 -7.52
C ALA A 7 3.35 4.59 -8.31
N ASP A 8 4.12 5.55 -7.79
CA ASP A 8 4.35 6.83 -8.45
C ASP A 8 5.79 7.34 -8.22
N ALA A 9 6.08 8.55 -8.70
CA ALA A 9 7.41 9.15 -8.60
C ALA A 9 7.91 9.30 -7.14
N ASN A 10 7.01 9.56 -6.18
CA ASN A 10 7.39 9.68 -4.77
C ASN A 10 7.81 8.33 -4.19
N GLU A 11 7.05 7.28 -4.50
CA GLU A 11 7.42 5.92 -4.10
C GLU A 11 8.68 5.43 -4.81
N VAL A 12 8.91 5.83 -6.07
CA VAL A 12 10.16 5.54 -6.76
C VAL A 12 11.34 6.18 -6.01
N ALA A 13 11.23 7.45 -5.61
CA ALA A 13 12.27 8.10 -4.82
C ALA A 13 12.52 7.36 -3.49
N ALA A 14 11.46 6.94 -2.79
CA ALA A 14 11.58 6.15 -1.56
C ALA A 14 12.22 4.77 -1.81
N ALA A 15 11.90 4.11 -2.91
CA ALA A 15 12.48 2.83 -3.32
C ALA A 15 14.00 2.95 -3.53
N TYR A 16 14.46 4.03 -4.18
CA TYR A 16 15.89 4.32 -4.31
C TYR A 16 16.55 4.58 -2.95
N MET A 17 15.90 5.33 -2.06
CA MET A 17 16.43 5.54 -0.71
C MET A 17 16.51 4.24 0.11
N LEU A 18 15.51 3.36 0.02
CA LEU A 18 15.55 2.04 0.65
C LEU A 18 16.67 1.19 0.09
N TRP A 19 16.85 1.16 -1.24
CA TRP A 19 17.94 0.43 -1.87
C TRP A 19 19.32 0.93 -1.42
N LEU A 20 19.55 2.25 -1.40
CA LEU A 20 20.81 2.83 -0.96
C LEU A 20 21.12 2.54 0.52
N ARG A 21 20.09 2.40 1.36
CA ARG A 21 20.23 2.06 2.79
C ARG A 21 20.35 0.56 3.04
N HIS A 22 19.92 -0.28 2.09
CA HIS A 22 19.92 -1.73 2.22
C HIS A 22 21.28 -2.31 1.85
N SER A 23 22.11 -2.58 2.86
CA SER A 23 23.48 -3.08 2.70
C SER A 23 23.59 -4.61 2.72
N THR A 24 22.51 -5.32 3.04
CA THR A 24 22.54 -6.75 3.43
C THR A 24 21.94 -7.70 2.40
N GLY A 25 21.67 -7.26 1.17
CA GLY A 25 21.23 -8.15 0.10
C GLY A 25 20.72 -7.46 -1.15
N PRO A 26 20.24 -8.23 -2.14
CA PRO A 26 19.70 -7.67 -3.38
C PRO A 26 18.37 -6.95 -3.15
N THR A 27 18.12 -5.94 -3.98
CA THR A 27 16.83 -5.24 -4.09
C THR A 27 16.31 -5.37 -5.52
N VAL A 28 15.06 -5.78 -5.68
CA VAL A 28 14.34 -5.82 -6.96
C VAL A 28 13.34 -4.68 -7.00
N MET A 29 13.43 -3.87 -8.05
CA MET A 29 12.50 -2.77 -8.31
C MET A 29 11.60 -3.12 -9.50
N CYS A 30 10.30 -3.29 -9.23
CA CYS A 30 9.29 -3.58 -10.24
C CYS A 30 8.67 -2.27 -10.74
N LEU A 31 9.23 -1.70 -11.81
CA LEU A 31 8.77 -0.44 -12.40
C LEU A 31 7.76 -0.69 -13.52
N CYS A 32 6.72 0.14 -13.57
CA CYS A 32 5.72 0.09 -14.63
C CYS A 32 6.26 0.68 -15.94
N ARG A 33 5.78 0.16 -17.07
CA ARG A 33 6.03 0.75 -18.41
C ARG A 33 5.06 1.90 -18.73
N GLY A 34 3.85 1.86 -18.19
CA GLY A 34 2.80 2.85 -18.42
C GLY A 34 3.05 4.14 -17.66
N ASN A 35 2.49 5.25 -18.16
CA ASN A 35 2.47 6.50 -17.43
C ASN A 35 1.43 6.41 -16.30
N ILE A 36 1.83 6.66 -15.06
CA ILE A 36 0.93 6.67 -13.90
C ILE A 36 0.81 8.11 -13.40
N PRO A 37 -0.40 8.65 -13.18
CA PRO A 37 -0.57 9.97 -12.61
C PRO A 37 -0.07 10.01 -11.16
N PRO A 38 0.38 11.17 -10.65
CA PRO A 38 0.75 11.32 -9.25
C PRO A 38 -0.43 10.99 -8.33
N ILE A 39 -0.19 10.17 -7.31
CA ILE A 39 -1.25 9.71 -6.42
C ILE A 39 -1.39 10.69 -5.27
N VAL A 40 -2.60 11.25 -5.08
CA VAL A 40 -2.87 12.17 -3.97
C VAL A 40 -2.73 11.42 -2.64
N GLY A 41 -1.84 11.90 -1.77
CA GLY A 41 -1.53 11.27 -0.49
C GLY A 41 -0.27 10.39 -0.51
N SER A 42 0.35 10.17 -1.68
CA SER A 42 1.67 9.55 -1.74
C SER A 42 2.73 10.43 -1.08
N SER A 43 3.72 9.80 -0.45
CA SER A 43 4.77 10.49 0.28
C SER A 43 6.02 9.63 0.35
N VAL A 44 7.17 10.25 0.08
CA VAL A 44 8.49 9.59 0.21
C VAL A 44 8.68 9.05 1.62
N GLU A 45 8.41 9.87 2.64
CA GLU A 45 8.64 9.51 4.04
C GLU A 45 7.75 8.35 4.51
N LYS A 46 6.48 8.34 4.07
CA LYS A 46 5.56 7.24 4.41
C LYS A 46 5.91 5.96 3.66
N ALA A 47 6.31 6.07 2.40
CA ALA A 47 6.72 4.92 1.58
C ALA A 47 7.96 4.21 2.12
N LEU A 48 8.86 4.91 2.81
CA LEU A 48 10.00 4.29 3.52
C LEU A 48 9.58 3.26 4.58
N LYS A 49 8.32 3.27 5.03
CA LYS A 49 7.78 2.26 5.96
C LYS A 49 7.34 0.97 5.26
N GLY A 50 7.48 0.88 3.93
CA GLY A 50 7.11 -0.28 3.11
C GLY A 50 5.62 -0.34 2.79
N GLY A 51 4.75 -0.09 3.76
CA GLY A 51 3.31 0.00 3.57
C GLY A 51 2.69 1.09 4.44
N TYR A 52 1.79 1.89 3.89
CA TYR A 52 1.23 3.06 4.57
C TYR A 52 -0.16 3.46 4.07
N ILE A 53 -0.89 4.20 4.90
CA ILE A 53 -2.21 4.74 4.55
C ILE A 53 -2.03 5.94 3.61
N VAL A 54 -2.52 5.80 2.38
CA VAL A 54 -2.56 6.86 1.36
C VAL A 54 -3.78 7.75 1.61
N SER A 55 -4.93 7.13 1.89
CA SER A 55 -6.18 7.82 2.17
C SER A 55 -6.97 7.07 3.24
N ASP A 56 -7.24 7.73 4.36
CA ASP A 56 -7.89 7.11 5.52
C ASP A 56 -9.43 7.21 5.47
N PHE A 57 -10.10 6.42 6.29
CA PHE A 57 -11.54 6.43 6.53
C PHE A 57 -12.09 7.84 6.75
N SER A 58 -13.24 8.09 6.13
CA SER A 58 -14.02 9.31 6.22
C SER A 58 -14.84 9.42 7.51
N LYS A 59 -14.91 8.34 8.32
CA LYS A 59 -15.73 8.21 9.53
C LYS A 59 -17.24 8.35 9.23
N SER A 60 -17.67 7.88 8.07
CA SER A 60 -19.06 7.95 7.61
C SER A 60 -20.01 6.99 8.34
N GLY A 61 -19.49 6.12 9.21
CA GLY A 61 -20.27 5.13 9.96
C GLY A 61 -20.70 3.90 9.14
N GLY A 62 -20.28 3.82 7.87
CA GLY A 62 -20.51 2.66 7.01
C GLY A 62 -19.57 1.48 7.30
N PRO A 63 -19.80 0.32 6.66
CA PRO A 63 -18.91 -0.84 6.75
C PRO A 63 -17.48 -0.47 6.36
N GLN A 64 -16.51 -0.90 7.16
CA GLN A 64 -15.10 -0.56 6.95
C GLN A 64 -14.44 -1.52 5.96
N VAL A 65 -13.83 -0.96 4.91
CA VAL A 65 -13.12 -1.71 3.88
C VAL A 65 -11.72 -1.13 3.70
N ILE A 66 -10.71 -1.99 3.71
CA ILE A 66 -9.32 -1.65 3.37
C ILE A 66 -9.06 -2.17 1.97
N ILE A 67 -8.62 -1.28 1.08
CA ILE A 67 -8.11 -1.64 -0.25
C ILE A 67 -6.61 -1.37 -0.23
N ALA A 68 -5.82 -2.45 -0.21
CA ALA A 68 -4.38 -2.40 -0.27
C ALA A 68 -3.92 -2.67 -1.70
N GLY A 69 -3.05 -1.83 -2.25
CA GLY A 69 -2.49 -2.03 -3.60
C GLY A 69 -1.03 -1.63 -3.70
N CYS A 70 -0.39 -2.00 -4.80
CA CYS A 70 1.01 -1.68 -5.07
C CYS A 70 1.19 -1.34 -6.56
N GLY A 71 2.24 -0.59 -6.90
CA GLY A 71 2.52 -0.25 -8.30
C GLY A 71 1.37 0.46 -9.02
N SER A 72 1.20 0.11 -10.29
CA SER A 72 0.16 0.63 -11.18
C SER A 72 -1.27 0.42 -10.68
N GLU A 73 -1.51 -0.54 -9.80
CA GLU A 73 -2.84 -0.85 -9.31
C GLU A 73 -3.31 0.13 -8.22
N LEU A 74 -2.39 0.83 -7.56
CA LEU A 74 -2.75 1.75 -6.46
C LEU A 74 -3.65 2.90 -6.93
N GLN A 75 -3.51 3.36 -8.19
CA GLN A 75 -4.39 4.39 -8.75
C GLN A 75 -5.85 3.91 -8.77
N PHE A 76 -6.09 2.64 -9.12
CA PHE A 76 -7.43 2.06 -9.13
C PHE A 76 -7.98 1.87 -7.72
N CYS A 77 -7.13 1.63 -6.71
CA CYS A 77 -7.57 1.62 -5.31
C CYS A 77 -8.10 2.99 -4.86
N VAL A 78 -7.45 4.07 -5.30
CA VAL A 78 -7.89 5.45 -5.01
C VAL A 78 -9.18 5.77 -5.74
N GLU A 79 -9.33 5.38 -7.01
CA GLU A 79 -10.57 5.53 -7.77
C GLU A 79 -11.71 4.71 -7.15
N ALA A 80 -11.46 3.45 -6.76
CA ALA A 80 -12.45 2.59 -6.13
C ALA A 80 -13.01 3.19 -4.84
N LYS A 81 -12.17 3.87 -4.04
CA LYS A 81 -12.62 4.61 -2.86
C LYS A 81 -13.63 5.71 -3.21
N GLN A 82 -13.47 6.40 -4.34
CA GLN A 82 -14.41 7.44 -4.77
C GLN A 82 -15.75 6.85 -5.23
N LEU A 83 -15.73 5.66 -5.82
CA LEU A 83 -16.92 4.96 -6.31
C LEU A 83 -17.71 4.27 -5.18
N LEU A 84 -17.03 3.77 -4.16
CA LEU A 84 -17.61 3.05 -3.03
C LEU A 84 -18.12 4.02 -1.94
N THR A 85 -19.24 4.69 -2.21
CA THR A 85 -19.84 5.69 -1.30
C THR A 85 -20.63 5.07 -0.13
N ASN A 86 -21.02 3.81 -0.25
CA ASN A 86 -21.78 3.06 0.77
C ASN A 86 -20.90 2.39 1.83
N CYS A 87 -19.58 2.40 1.66
CA CYS A 87 -18.60 1.84 2.57
C CYS A 87 -17.64 2.94 3.02
N ASP A 88 -17.09 2.81 4.22
CA ASP A 88 -15.97 3.64 4.61
C ASP A 88 -14.69 2.95 4.15
N VAL A 89 -14.01 3.53 3.16
CA VAL A 89 -12.87 2.89 2.51
C VAL A 89 -11.56 3.53 2.94
N ARG A 90 -10.58 2.72 3.34
CA ARG A 90 -9.18 3.09 3.55
C ARG A 90 -8.34 2.53 2.41
N VAL A 91 -7.48 3.37 1.83
CA VAL A 91 -6.53 2.98 0.79
C VAL A 91 -5.14 2.88 1.39
N VAL A 92 -4.51 1.73 1.22
CA VAL A 92 -3.15 1.43 1.69
C VAL A 92 -2.25 1.17 0.49
N SER A 93 -1.11 1.86 0.44
CA SER A 93 -0.01 1.48 -0.47
C SER A 93 0.82 0.41 0.21
N MET A 94 1.09 -0.69 -0.49
CA MET A 94 1.94 -1.80 -0.07
C MET A 94 3.15 -1.91 -1.01
N MET A 95 3.99 -0.87 -1.02
CA MET A 95 5.17 -0.80 -1.89
C MET A 95 6.17 -1.94 -1.64
N CYS A 96 6.40 -2.32 -0.38
CA CYS A 96 7.35 -3.36 0.01
C CYS A 96 6.91 -4.09 1.29
N TRP A 97 6.54 -5.36 1.14
CA TRP A 97 6.18 -6.22 2.27
C TRP A 97 7.35 -6.42 3.25
N ASP A 98 8.55 -6.69 2.75
CA ASP A 98 9.73 -6.95 3.59
C ASP A 98 10.03 -5.77 4.54
N THR A 99 9.92 -4.54 4.05
CA THR A 99 10.12 -3.33 4.86
C THR A 99 8.96 -3.08 5.82
N PHE A 100 7.73 -3.41 5.41
CA PHE A 100 6.54 -3.27 6.25
C PHE A 100 6.53 -4.27 7.41
N GLU A 101 6.98 -5.50 7.19
CA GLU A 101 7.02 -6.55 8.22
C GLU A 101 7.99 -6.22 9.37
N GLN A 102 9.05 -5.46 9.07
CA GLN A 102 10.03 -4.97 10.04
C GLN A 102 9.49 -3.83 10.93
N GLN A 103 8.34 -3.25 10.60
CA GLN A 103 7.72 -2.21 11.43
C GLN A 103 7.15 -2.81 12.72
N SER A 104 6.91 -1.95 13.71
CA SER A 104 6.32 -2.37 14.98
C SER A 104 4.93 -2.99 14.78
N GLU A 105 4.55 -3.93 15.64
CA GLU A 105 3.20 -4.52 15.63
C GLU A 105 2.11 -3.44 15.77
N ALA A 106 2.37 -2.40 16.56
CA ALA A 106 1.46 -1.27 16.70
C ALA A 106 1.21 -0.56 15.35
N TYR A 107 2.26 -0.37 14.55
CA TYR A 107 2.13 0.25 13.22
C TYR A 107 1.42 -0.67 12.23
N LYS A 108 1.75 -1.97 12.23
CA LYS A 108 1.06 -2.95 11.37
C LYS A 108 -0.42 -3.04 11.71
N GLU A 109 -0.77 -2.97 12.99
CA GLU A 109 -2.15 -2.91 13.47
C GLU A 109 -2.83 -1.59 13.06
N GLU A 110 -2.16 -0.45 13.19
CA GLU A 110 -2.68 0.86 12.76
C GLU A 110 -3.05 0.85 11.27
N VAL A 111 -2.17 0.32 10.41
CA VAL A 111 -2.35 0.34 8.96
C VAL A 111 -3.40 -0.68 8.50
N LEU A 112 -3.24 -1.94 8.95
CA LEU A 112 -4.01 -3.06 8.42
C LEU A 112 -5.16 -3.52 9.31
N MET A 113 -5.31 -3.03 10.54
CA MET A 113 -6.40 -3.40 11.47
C MET A 113 -6.58 -4.92 11.59
N GLN A 114 -5.49 -5.63 11.89
CA GLN A 114 -5.48 -7.10 11.84
C GLN A 114 -6.46 -7.73 12.83
N LYS A 115 -6.67 -7.12 14.01
CA LYS A 115 -7.61 -7.60 15.02
C LYS A 115 -9.05 -7.48 14.53
N GLU A 116 -9.43 -6.33 13.99
CA GLU A 116 -10.76 -6.09 13.46
C GLU A 116 -11.05 -6.94 12.22
N ARG A 117 -10.03 -7.18 11.38
CA ARG A 117 -10.10 -8.12 10.26
C ARG A 117 -10.37 -9.55 10.72
N LYS A 118 -9.64 -10.04 11.73
CA LYS A 118 -9.85 -11.39 12.30
C LYS A 118 -11.23 -11.56 12.91
N GLN A 119 -11.82 -10.46 13.41
CA GLN A 119 -13.18 -10.42 13.94
C GLN A 119 -14.26 -10.27 12.86
N GLY A 120 -13.89 -10.13 11.58
CA GLY A 120 -14.83 -9.92 10.48
C GLY A 120 -15.49 -8.54 10.46
N LYS A 121 -14.97 -7.56 11.22
CA LYS A 121 -15.50 -6.18 11.27
C LYS A 121 -15.00 -5.31 10.12
N VAL A 122 -13.81 -5.62 9.62
CA VAL A 122 -13.15 -4.90 8.53
C VAL A 122 -12.82 -5.89 7.41
N LEU A 123 -13.27 -5.60 6.20
CA LEU A 123 -12.89 -6.35 5.02
C LEU A 123 -11.58 -5.78 4.47
N CYS A 124 -10.60 -6.62 4.12
CA CYS A 124 -9.36 -6.19 3.48
C CYS A 124 -9.19 -6.91 2.15
N VAL A 125 -9.03 -6.14 1.08
CA VAL A 125 -8.82 -6.62 -0.29
C VAL A 125 -7.44 -6.17 -0.75
N TYR A 126 -6.67 -7.10 -1.31
CA TYR A 126 -5.38 -6.83 -1.93
C TYR A 126 -5.56 -6.77 -3.44
N VAL A 127 -5.14 -5.65 -4.04
CA VAL A 127 -5.20 -5.41 -5.47
C VAL A 127 -3.76 -5.38 -5.98
N GLU A 128 -3.36 -6.50 -6.55
CA GLU A 128 -2.03 -6.71 -7.11
C GLU A 128 -2.21 -7.32 -8.49
N ALA A 129 -1.33 -7.00 -9.45
CA ALA A 129 -1.35 -7.70 -10.72
C ALA A 129 -1.22 -9.21 -10.47
N ALA A 130 -2.23 -9.96 -10.90
CA ALA A 130 -2.23 -11.41 -10.80
C ALA A 130 -1.03 -11.98 -11.56
N GLY A 131 0.02 -12.35 -10.84
CA GLY A 131 0.76 -13.53 -11.24
C GLY A 131 -0.19 -14.69 -11.00
N THR A 132 -0.82 -15.19 -12.07
CA THR A 132 -1.49 -16.49 -12.02
C THR A 132 -0.50 -17.47 -11.41
N ARG A 133 -0.69 -17.84 -10.15
CA ARG A 133 -0.07 -19.04 -9.60
C ARG A 133 -0.77 -20.20 -10.31
N SER A 134 -0.21 -20.62 -11.43
CA SER A 134 -0.41 -21.95 -11.99
C SER A 134 0.21 -22.98 -11.06
#